data_AF-A0A554KGF8-F1
#
_entry.id   AF-A0A554KGF8-F1
#
_cell.length_a   1.000
_cell.length_b   1.000
_cell.length_c   1.000
_cell.angle_alpha   90.00
_cell.angle_beta   90.00
_cell.angle_gamma   90.00
#
_symmetry.space_group_name_H-M   'P 1'
#
loop_
_entity.id
_entity.type
_entity.pdbx_description
1 polymer ?
#
loop_
_entity_poly.entity_id
_entity_poly.type
_entity_poly.pdbx_seq_one_letter_code
_entity_poly.pdbx_strand_id
1 'polypeptide(L)'
;MSKFSNNFTRSQRSALMFFIMTAIAGYVTLYLLKTANDTVEKLDVLSETPHFQLLRELEKDLSGAGEGKETRLYNSSVFSVAFSYPVQWQLEEIPKKRKIVFHDPLFQEKKFVNDAASVEILEDMTQAEALQKAFFVEKNGLYFVISRFGQKGDPAVDYIRNGNNVLIGNSMVAIYTLTGEYAGTLRNYRVLVSRDNRHAIINVLGSRETLEKIIFSFSFIN
;
A
#
# COMPACT_ATOMS: atom_id res chain seq x y z
N MET A 1 -17.53 -40.78 -59.00
CA MET A 1 -18.66 -39.82 -59.07
C MET A 1 -19.50 -39.99 -57.80
N SER A 2 -19.44 -39.03 -56.87
CA SER A 2 -20.51 -38.04 -56.58
C SER A 2 -21.64 -38.63 -55.71
N LYS A 3 -22.01 -38.14 -54.52
CA LYS A 3 -21.81 -36.84 -53.85
C LYS A 3 -22.11 -37.03 -52.37
N PHE A 4 -21.21 -36.62 -51.48
CA PHE A 4 -21.61 -36.12 -50.15
C PHE A 4 -22.34 -34.80 -50.40
N SER A 5 -23.66 -34.89 -50.60
CA SER A 5 -24.53 -33.72 -50.73
C SER A 5 -24.79 -33.17 -49.33
N ASN A 6 -23.96 -32.20 -48.94
CA ASN A 6 -24.33 -31.13 -48.00
C ASN A 6 -25.80 -30.73 -48.19
N ASN A 7 -26.60 -30.76 -47.13
CA ASN A 7 -27.72 -29.84 -46.91
C ASN A 7 -28.30 -30.02 -45.50
N PHE A 8 -27.53 -29.63 -44.48
CA PHE A 8 -28.18 -29.14 -43.26
C PHE A 8 -28.85 -27.81 -43.65
N THR A 9 -30.14 -27.65 -43.37
CA THR A 9 -30.80 -26.37 -43.58
C THR A 9 -30.10 -25.29 -42.77
N ARG A 10 -30.12 -24.04 -43.26
CA ARG A 10 -29.42 -22.90 -42.62
C ARG A 10 -29.76 -22.78 -41.12
N SER A 11 -31.00 -23.14 -40.74
CA SER A 11 -31.48 -23.16 -39.35
C SER A 11 -30.90 -24.30 -38.51
N GLN A 12 -30.67 -25.49 -39.07
CA GLN A 12 -30.07 -26.63 -38.35
C GLN A 12 -28.57 -26.40 -38.07
N ARG A 13 -27.85 -25.75 -39.00
CA ARG A 13 -26.45 -25.34 -38.76
C ARG A 13 -26.36 -24.27 -37.66
N SER A 14 -27.28 -23.32 -37.63
CA SER A 14 -27.35 -22.30 -36.59
C SER A 14 -27.72 -22.89 -35.22
N ALA A 15 -28.66 -23.84 -35.15
CA ALA A 15 -29.01 -24.52 -33.91
C ALA A 15 -27.85 -25.39 -33.37
N LEU A 16 -27.17 -26.13 -34.24
CA LEU A 16 -26.00 -26.92 -33.85
C LEU A 16 -24.85 -26.02 -33.36
N MET A 17 -24.58 -24.91 -34.05
CA MET A 17 -23.59 -23.93 -33.60
C MET A 17 -23.98 -23.29 -32.28
N PHE A 18 -25.27 -23.01 -32.06
CA PHE A 18 -25.77 -22.52 -30.77
C PHE A 18 -25.49 -23.54 -29.66
N PHE A 19 -25.86 -24.82 -29.83
CA PHE A 19 -25.61 -25.85 -28.82
C PHE A 19 -24.11 -26.06 -28.54
N ILE A 20 -23.27 -26.06 -29.57
CA ILE A 20 -21.81 -26.18 -29.41
C ILE A 20 -21.26 -24.96 -28.66
N MET A 21 -21.68 -23.75 -29.02
CA MET A 21 -21.26 -22.53 -28.34
C MET A 21 -21.76 -22.47 -26.89
N THR A 22 -22.98 -22.94 -26.61
CA THR A 22 -23.51 -23.05 -25.24
C THR A 22 -22.75 -24.09 -24.42
N ALA A 23 -22.39 -25.22 -25.00
CA ALA A 23 -21.59 -26.24 -24.33
C ALA A 23 -20.16 -25.76 -24.05
N ILE A 24 -19.53 -25.07 -25.00
CA ILE A 24 -18.21 -24.44 -24.82
C ILE A 24 -18.30 -23.34 -23.74
N ALA A 25 -19.33 -22.50 -23.77
CA ALA A 25 -19.54 -21.47 -22.76
C ALA A 25 -19.73 -22.09 -21.37
N GLY A 26 -20.57 -23.12 -21.25
CA GLY A 26 -20.77 -23.85 -19.99
C GLY A 26 -19.49 -24.51 -19.48
N TYR A 27 -18.69 -25.11 -20.36
CA TYR A 27 -17.40 -25.70 -20.02
C TYR A 27 -16.38 -24.64 -19.56
N VAL A 28 -16.30 -23.51 -20.26
CA VAL A 28 -15.43 -22.38 -19.89
C VAL A 28 -15.86 -21.79 -18.55
N THR A 29 -17.16 -21.60 -18.33
CA THR A 29 -17.70 -21.11 -17.06
C THR A 29 -17.40 -22.07 -15.91
N LEU A 30 -17.59 -23.38 -16.09
CA LEU A 30 -17.24 -24.39 -15.08
C LEU A 30 -15.74 -24.48 -14.82
N TYR A 31 -14.92 -24.37 -15.87
CA TYR A 31 -13.45 -24.32 -15.75
C TYR A 31 -12.99 -23.09 -14.98
N LEU A 32 -13.56 -21.91 -15.26
CA LEU A 32 -13.29 -20.68 -14.53
C LEU A 32 -13.77 -20.75 -13.08
N LEU A 33 -14.96 -21.31 -12.82
CA LEU A 33 -15.49 -21.54 -11.47
C LEU A 33 -14.58 -22.50 -10.68
N LYS A 34 -14.16 -23.60 -11.29
CA LYS A 34 -13.23 -24.55 -10.67
C LYS A 34 -11.88 -23.91 -10.38
N THR A 35 -11.33 -23.14 -11.33
CA THR A 35 -10.05 -22.44 -11.15
C THR A 35 -10.16 -21.36 -10.07
N ALA A 36 -11.29 -20.66 -9.98
CA ALA A 36 -11.56 -19.72 -8.91
C ALA A 36 -11.66 -20.42 -7.55
N ASN A 37 -12.36 -21.56 -7.47
CA ASN A 37 -12.48 -22.33 -6.25
C ASN A 37 -11.14 -22.92 -5.79
N ASP A 38 -10.35 -23.49 -6.70
CA ASP A 38 -8.98 -23.98 -6.42
C ASP A 38 -8.05 -22.83 -5.97
N THR A 39 -8.28 -21.60 -6.46
CA THR A 39 -7.54 -20.40 -6.06
C THR A 39 -7.98 -19.90 -4.69
N VAL A 40 -9.28 -19.96 -4.38
CA VAL A 40 -9.84 -19.64 -3.07
C VAL A 40 -9.37 -20.65 -2.02
N GLU A 41 -9.45 -21.96 -2.29
CA GLU A 41 -8.91 -22.99 -1.40
C GLU A 41 -7.41 -22.81 -1.15
N LYS A 42 -6.62 -22.44 -2.16
CA LYS A 42 -5.20 -22.11 -1.98
C LYS A 42 -4.98 -20.83 -1.16
N LEU A 43 -5.86 -19.83 -1.27
CA LEU A 43 -5.82 -18.63 -0.45
C LEU A 43 -6.22 -18.92 1.00
N ASP A 44 -7.19 -19.79 1.21
CA ASP A 44 -7.62 -20.23 2.55
C ASP A 44 -6.50 -21.02 3.23
N VAL A 45 -5.83 -21.93 2.51
CA VAL A 45 -4.63 -22.64 3.03
C VAL A 45 -3.49 -21.66 3.35
N LEU A 46 -3.27 -20.63 2.53
CA LEU A 46 -2.29 -19.57 2.84
C LEU A 46 -2.69 -18.77 4.08
N SER A 47 -4.00 -18.55 4.30
CA SER A 47 -4.52 -17.83 5.46
C SER A 47 -4.38 -18.58 6.79
N GLU A 48 -4.27 -19.90 6.71
CA GLU A 48 -4.07 -20.82 7.85
C GLU A 48 -2.60 -21.12 8.13
N THR A 49 -1.66 -20.66 7.29
CA THR A 49 -0.23 -20.84 7.57
C THR A 49 0.18 -20.06 8.82
N PRO A 50 1.00 -20.63 9.72
CA PRO A 50 1.41 -19.97 10.96
C PRO A 50 2.04 -18.58 10.73
N HIS A 51 2.78 -18.43 9.63
CA HIS A 51 3.36 -17.16 9.25
C HIS A 51 2.29 -16.11 8.93
N PHE A 52 1.27 -16.45 8.15
CA PHE A 52 0.20 -15.52 7.79
C PHE A 52 -0.71 -15.16 8.97
N GLN A 53 -0.91 -16.09 9.91
CA GLN A 53 -1.61 -15.82 11.16
C GLN A 53 -0.84 -14.83 12.04
N LEU A 54 0.47 -15.03 12.22
CA LEU A 54 1.35 -14.07 12.91
C LEU A 54 1.34 -12.69 12.24
N LEU A 55 1.33 -12.65 10.90
CA LEU A 55 1.20 -11.39 10.15
C LEU A 55 -0.13 -10.68 10.42
N ARG A 56 -1.24 -11.43 10.43
CA ARG A 56 -2.57 -10.88 10.71
C ARG A 56 -2.73 -10.47 12.16
N GLU A 57 -2.16 -11.19 13.11
CA GLU A 57 -2.15 -10.82 14.52
C GLU A 57 -1.33 -9.55 14.73
N LEU A 58 -0.15 -9.44 14.11
CA LEU A 58 0.65 -8.22 14.15
C LEU A 58 -0.07 -7.05 13.48
N GLU A 59 -0.66 -7.26 12.31
CA GLU A 59 -1.45 -6.23 11.61
C GLU A 59 -2.67 -5.84 12.44
N LYS A 60 -3.33 -6.78 13.14
CA LYS A 60 -4.50 -6.53 14.00
C LYS A 60 -4.15 -5.82 15.29
N ASP A 61 -3.09 -6.26 15.97
CA ASP A 61 -2.57 -5.65 17.20
C ASP A 61 -2.14 -4.21 16.94
N LEU A 62 -1.62 -3.92 15.74
CA LEU A 62 -1.16 -2.59 15.34
C LEU A 62 -2.21 -1.79 14.57
N SER A 63 -3.23 -2.43 14.00
CA SER A 63 -4.39 -1.74 13.41
C SER A 63 -5.21 -1.15 14.55
N GLY A 64 -5.11 0.17 14.71
CA GLY A 64 -5.72 0.91 15.82
C GLY A 64 -4.71 1.55 16.77
N ALA A 65 -3.42 1.21 16.69
CA ALA A 65 -2.36 1.79 17.53
C ALA A 65 -2.21 3.32 17.39
N GLY A 66 -2.74 3.90 16.30
CA GLY A 66 -2.81 5.34 16.05
C GLY A 66 -4.22 5.94 16.05
N GLU A 67 -5.27 5.19 16.47
CA GLU A 67 -6.66 5.69 16.54
C GLU A 67 -6.93 6.52 17.80
N GLY A 68 -5.96 7.34 18.20
CA GLY A 68 -6.27 8.48 19.05
C GLY A 68 -7.21 9.41 18.25
N LYS A 69 -8.46 9.59 18.69
CA LYS A 69 -9.36 10.60 18.10
C LYS A 69 -8.77 12.01 18.22
N GLU A 70 -7.90 12.21 19.21
CA GLU A 70 -7.23 13.47 19.47
C GLU A 70 -5.90 13.55 18.73
N THR A 71 -5.76 14.62 17.94
CA THR A 71 -4.55 14.95 17.21
C THR A 71 -3.91 16.21 17.79
N ARG A 72 -2.58 16.24 17.86
CA ARG A 72 -1.81 17.44 18.18
C ARG A 72 -1.26 18.06 16.91
N LEU A 73 -1.29 19.39 16.82
CA LEU A 73 -0.60 20.11 15.74
C LEU A 73 0.89 20.19 16.06
N TYR A 74 1.71 19.78 15.11
CA TYR A 74 3.13 20.05 15.07
C TYR A 74 3.41 21.17 14.06
N ASN A 75 4.32 22.07 14.43
CA ASN A 75 4.79 23.15 13.58
C ASN A 75 6.29 23.31 13.79
N SER A 76 7.06 23.22 12.71
CA SER A 76 8.51 23.38 12.74
C SER A 76 8.94 24.51 11.82
N SER A 77 9.56 25.54 12.41
CA SER A 77 10.27 26.57 11.66
C SER A 77 11.54 26.02 11.00
N VAL A 78 12.20 25.04 11.63
CA VAL A 78 13.43 24.40 11.12
C VAL A 78 13.15 23.67 9.82
N PHE A 79 12.05 22.93 9.76
CA PHE A 79 11.67 22.15 8.59
C PHE A 79 10.65 22.87 7.69
N SER A 80 10.16 24.04 8.11
CA SER A 80 9.14 24.82 7.41
C SER A 80 7.91 23.98 7.04
N VAL A 81 7.41 23.19 8.00
CA VAL A 81 6.24 22.32 7.83
C VAL A 81 5.32 22.34 9.05
N ALA A 82 4.03 22.16 8.81
CA ALA A 82 3.02 21.91 9.83
C ALA A 82 2.14 20.74 9.43
N PHE A 83 1.77 19.91 10.41
CA PHE A 83 0.83 18.81 10.25
C PHE A 83 0.34 18.34 11.62
N SER A 84 -0.78 17.61 11.64
CA SER A 84 -1.35 17.01 12.83
C SER A 84 -0.99 15.53 12.92
N TYR A 85 -0.75 15.03 14.14
CA TYR A 85 -0.40 13.64 14.42
C TYR A 85 -1.08 13.15 15.71
N PRO A 86 -1.21 11.83 15.94
CA PRO A 86 -1.81 11.29 17.17
C PRO A 86 -1.12 11.78 18.44
N VAL A 87 -1.88 12.25 19.43
CA VAL A 87 -1.34 12.83 20.69
C VAL A 87 -0.45 11.84 21.46
N GLN A 88 -0.75 10.54 21.40
CA GLN A 88 0.01 9.50 22.10
C GLN A 88 1.43 9.27 21.56
N TRP A 89 1.72 9.71 20.33
CA TRP A 89 3.03 9.51 19.73
C TRP A 89 4.06 10.48 20.28
N GLN A 90 5.24 9.97 20.58
CA GLN A 90 6.40 10.78 20.96
C GLN A 90 7.14 11.18 19.69
N LEU A 91 7.41 12.47 19.54
CA LEU A 91 8.09 13.03 18.38
C LEU A 91 9.56 13.27 18.69
N GLU A 92 10.43 12.89 17.76
CA GLU A 92 11.85 13.23 17.78
C GLU A 92 12.27 13.85 16.45
N GLU A 93 12.94 15.00 16.52
CA GLU A 93 13.54 15.63 15.35
C GLU A 93 14.97 15.16 15.16
N ILE A 94 15.33 14.84 13.92
CA ILE A 94 16.69 14.47 13.51
C ILE A 94 17.16 15.49 12.47
N PRO A 95 17.62 16.69 12.88
CA PRO A 95 17.95 17.79 11.96
C PRO A 95 18.97 17.39 10.89
N LYS A 96 20.01 16.64 11.25
CA LYS A 96 21.06 16.18 10.33
C LYS A 96 20.53 15.31 9.19
N LYS A 97 19.41 14.60 9.40
CA LYS A 97 18.74 13.76 8.40
C LYS A 97 17.48 14.42 7.82
N ARG A 98 17.15 15.63 8.27
CA ARG A 98 15.93 16.35 7.91
C ARG A 98 14.67 15.51 8.08
N LYS A 99 14.66 14.73 9.16
CA LYS A 99 13.67 13.70 9.41
C LYS A 99 13.04 13.95 10.77
N ILE A 100 11.73 13.82 10.82
CA ILE A 100 10.95 13.75 12.06
C ILE A 100 10.51 12.29 12.19
N VAL A 101 10.72 11.69 13.34
CA VAL A 101 10.30 10.32 13.64
C VAL A 101 9.26 10.32 14.75
N PHE A 102 8.36 9.34 14.70
CA PHE A 102 7.27 9.18 15.65
C PHE A 102 7.37 7.81 16.29
N HIS A 103 7.45 7.82 17.62
CA HIS A 103 7.49 6.61 18.43
C HIS A 103 6.11 6.36 19.03
N ASP A 104 5.53 5.21 18.69
CA ASP A 104 4.26 4.76 19.25
C ASP A 104 4.52 3.96 20.54
N PRO A 105 3.89 4.30 21.68
CA PRO A 105 4.03 3.54 22.92
C PRO A 105 3.78 2.04 22.76
N LEU A 106 2.84 1.63 21.90
CA LEU A 106 2.57 0.22 21.64
C LEU A 106 3.73 -0.47 20.92
N PHE A 107 4.37 0.20 19.97
CA PHE A 107 5.57 -0.32 19.29
C PHE A 107 6.73 -0.46 20.28
N GLN A 108 6.86 0.50 21.21
CA GLN A 108 7.86 0.45 22.28
C GLN A 108 7.59 -0.70 23.26
N GLU A 109 6.32 -0.90 23.66
CA GLU A 109 5.89 -2.01 24.53
C GLU A 109 6.22 -3.37 23.91
N LYS A 110 5.92 -3.51 22.61
CA LYS A 110 6.23 -4.71 21.82
C LYS A 110 7.73 -4.82 21.45
N LYS A 111 8.55 -3.86 21.88
CA LYS A 111 10.00 -3.80 21.64
C LYS A 111 10.37 -3.88 20.17
N PHE A 112 9.66 -3.17 19.30
CA PHE A 112 10.01 -3.08 17.88
C PHE A 112 11.10 -2.04 17.64
N VAL A 113 11.96 -2.31 16.65
CA VAL A 113 13.06 -1.40 16.25
C VAL A 113 12.54 -0.23 15.41
N ASN A 114 11.40 -0.38 14.75
CA ASN A 114 10.88 0.56 13.76
C ASN A 114 10.14 1.75 14.39
N ASP A 115 10.36 2.95 13.85
CA ASP A 115 9.51 4.12 14.10
C ASP A 115 8.08 3.84 13.57
N ALA A 116 7.05 4.28 14.28
CA ALA A 116 5.66 4.12 13.83
C ALA A 116 5.33 4.97 12.61
N ALA A 117 5.94 6.16 12.55
CA ALA A 117 5.88 7.01 11.37
C ALA A 117 7.15 7.84 11.21
N SER A 118 7.29 8.45 10.03
CA SER A 118 8.32 9.45 9.79
C SER A 118 7.90 10.46 8.74
N VAL A 119 8.39 11.70 8.88
CA VAL A 119 8.32 12.75 7.84
C VAL A 119 9.75 13.14 7.48
N GLU A 120 10.17 12.92 6.25
CA GLU A 120 11.46 13.33 5.71
C GLU A 120 11.26 14.48 4.73
N ILE A 121 11.96 15.59 4.94
CA ILE A 121 11.91 16.76 4.06
C ILE A 121 13.06 16.68 3.05
N LEU A 122 12.71 16.79 1.78
CA LEU A 122 13.63 16.78 0.65
C LEU A 122 13.74 18.22 0.10
N GLU A 123 14.94 18.77 0.13
CA GLU A 123 15.28 20.03 -0.52
C GLU A 123 16.18 19.79 -1.73
N ASP A 124 16.17 20.75 -2.65
CA ASP A 124 17.05 20.80 -3.82
C ASP A 124 16.99 19.55 -4.71
N MET A 125 15.84 18.88 -4.73
CA MET A 125 15.57 17.73 -5.59
C MET A 125 14.50 18.08 -6.61
N THR A 126 14.67 17.58 -7.83
CA THR A 126 13.61 17.58 -8.83
C THR A 126 12.47 16.65 -8.42
N GLN A 127 11.28 16.89 -8.95
CA GLN A 127 10.13 16.00 -8.73
C GLN A 127 10.43 14.55 -9.15
N ALA A 128 11.21 14.34 -10.21
CA ALA A 128 11.59 13.01 -10.68
C ALA A 128 12.52 12.29 -9.67
N GLU A 129 13.50 12.99 -9.11
CA GLU A 129 14.39 12.45 -8.07
C GLU A 129 13.62 12.17 -6.77
N ALA A 130 12.69 13.05 -6.39
CA ALA A 130 11.84 12.85 -5.22
C ALA A 130 10.93 11.62 -5.39
N LEU A 131 10.37 11.40 -6.59
CA LEU A 131 9.60 10.20 -6.94
C LEU A 131 10.46 8.93 -6.86
N GLN A 132 11.67 8.98 -7.40
CA GLN A 132 12.62 7.87 -7.33
C GLN A 132 12.92 7.54 -5.87
N LYS A 133 13.32 8.51 -5.06
CA LYS A 133 13.61 8.31 -3.63
C LYS A 133 12.39 7.87 -2.82
N ALA A 134 11.19 8.32 -3.21
CA ALA A 134 9.96 7.94 -2.52
C ALA A 134 9.55 6.50 -2.82
N PHE A 135 9.69 6.01 -4.06
CA PHE A 135 9.06 4.73 -4.45
C PHE A 135 10.02 3.69 -5.01
N PHE A 136 11.30 4.02 -5.18
CA PHE A 136 12.31 3.14 -5.74
C PHE A 136 13.47 3.07 -4.75
N VAL A 137 13.55 1.96 -4.02
CA VAL A 137 14.68 1.71 -3.12
C VAL A 137 15.71 0.90 -3.89
N GLU A 138 16.87 1.48 -4.16
CA GLU A 138 18.03 0.71 -4.63
C GLU A 138 18.73 0.10 -3.42
N LYS A 139 18.79 -1.23 -3.35
CA LYS A 139 19.61 -1.95 -2.35
C LYS A 139 20.43 -3.00 -3.06
N ASN A 140 21.76 -2.88 -2.98
CA ASN A 140 22.72 -3.77 -3.62
C ASN A 140 22.54 -3.88 -5.16
N GLY A 141 22.22 -2.78 -5.85
CA GLY A 141 22.01 -2.77 -7.31
C GLY A 141 20.68 -3.37 -7.78
N LEU A 142 19.75 -3.64 -6.87
CA LEU A 142 18.39 -4.10 -7.17
C LEU A 142 17.38 -3.01 -6.81
N TYR A 143 16.49 -2.68 -7.75
CA TYR A 143 15.40 -1.72 -7.57
C TYR A 143 14.19 -2.42 -6.94
N PHE A 144 13.81 -2.00 -5.73
CA PHE A 144 12.55 -2.40 -5.10
C PHE A 144 11.52 -1.31 -5.36
N VAL A 145 10.47 -1.66 -6.11
CA VAL A 145 9.34 -0.76 -6.36
C VAL A 145 8.38 -0.85 -5.18
N ILE A 146 8.24 0.23 -4.43
CA ILE A 146 7.08 0.44 -3.56
C ILE A 146 5.91 0.63 -4.50
N SER A 147 4.98 -0.32 -4.49
CA SER A 147 3.82 -0.29 -5.37
C SER A 147 3.07 1.02 -5.14
N ARG A 148 2.85 1.79 -6.21
CA ARG A 148 1.89 2.91 -6.17
C ARG A 148 0.55 2.31 -5.70
N PHE A 149 -0.13 2.97 -4.76
CA PHE A 149 -1.30 2.37 -4.11
C PHE A 149 -2.38 2.08 -5.14
N GLY A 150 -2.95 0.87 -5.11
CA GLY A 150 -4.12 0.48 -5.88
C GLY A 150 -4.31 -1.04 -5.80
N GLN A 151 -5.51 -1.52 -5.44
CA GLN A 151 -5.94 -2.85 -5.86
C GLN A 151 -5.87 -2.96 -7.38
N LYS A 152 -5.87 -4.18 -7.93
CA LYS A 152 -6.12 -4.39 -9.36
C LYS A 152 -7.53 -3.86 -9.68
N GLY A 153 -7.64 -2.59 -10.07
CA GLY A 153 -8.91 -1.88 -10.25
C GLY A 153 -9.04 -0.55 -9.47
N ASP A 154 -8.23 -0.31 -8.44
CA ASP A 154 -8.21 1.00 -7.75
C ASP A 154 -7.14 1.90 -8.37
N PRO A 155 -7.46 3.16 -8.68
CA PRO A 155 -6.48 4.09 -9.25
C PRO A 155 -5.42 4.43 -8.20
N ALA A 156 -4.18 4.56 -8.67
CA ALA A 156 -3.18 5.30 -7.94
C ALA A 156 -3.66 6.73 -7.68
N VAL A 157 -3.96 7.04 -6.42
CA VAL A 157 -4.56 8.33 -6.06
C VAL A 157 -3.47 9.40 -6.08
N ASP A 158 -3.31 10.02 -7.25
CA ASP A 158 -2.76 11.37 -7.35
C ASP A 158 -3.90 12.35 -7.09
N TYR A 159 -3.71 13.23 -6.11
CA TYR A 159 -4.69 14.26 -5.82
C TYR A 159 -4.05 15.52 -5.26
N ILE A 160 -4.75 16.64 -5.42
CA ILE A 160 -4.34 17.93 -4.89
C ILE A 160 -5.02 18.15 -3.54
N ARG A 161 -4.24 18.48 -2.52
CA ARG A 161 -4.73 18.81 -1.17
C ARG A 161 -3.95 19.98 -0.58
N ASN A 162 -4.64 21.03 -0.13
CA ASN A 162 -4.02 22.25 0.42
C ASN A 162 -2.96 22.87 -0.51
N GLY A 163 -3.13 22.72 -1.83
CA GLY A 163 -2.15 23.16 -2.84
C GLY A 163 -0.93 22.24 -3.00
N ASN A 164 -0.92 21.07 -2.35
CA ASN A 164 0.12 20.06 -2.51
C ASN A 164 -0.36 18.95 -3.46
N ASN A 165 0.54 18.48 -4.33
CA ASN A 165 0.38 17.23 -5.08
C ASN A 165 0.75 16.05 -4.18
N VAL A 166 -0.15 15.08 -4.06
CA VAL A 166 -0.01 13.95 -3.14
C VAL A 166 -0.03 12.64 -3.93
N LEU A 167 1.00 11.82 -3.73
CA LEU A 167 1.12 10.49 -4.33
C LEU A 167 1.30 9.44 -3.25
N ILE A 168 0.38 8.48 -3.16
CA ILE A 168 0.40 7.42 -2.13
C ILE A 168 0.85 6.08 -2.72
N GLY A 169 1.66 5.36 -1.96
CA GLY A 169 2.15 4.01 -2.21
C GLY A 169 2.03 3.11 -0.97
N ASN A 170 2.17 1.81 -1.18
CA ASN A 170 2.13 0.80 -0.12
C ASN A 170 3.16 -0.29 -0.40
N SER A 171 3.80 -0.72 0.66
CA SER A 171 4.69 -1.88 0.68
C SER A 171 4.50 -2.67 1.96
N MET A 172 5.04 -3.88 1.99
CA MET A 172 5.22 -4.63 3.23
C MET A 172 6.66 -4.45 3.71
N VAL A 173 6.85 -4.19 4.99
CA VAL A 173 8.17 -4.10 5.63
C VAL A 173 8.31 -5.17 6.70
N ALA A 174 9.48 -5.80 6.80
CA ALA A 174 9.79 -6.70 7.90
C ALA A 174 10.00 -5.91 9.20
N ILE A 175 9.42 -6.41 10.29
CA ILE A 175 9.53 -5.87 11.64
C ILE A 175 10.39 -6.83 12.46
N TYR A 176 11.34 -6.24 13.18
CA TYR A 176 12.23 -6.97 14.07
C TYR A 176 12.11 -6.41 15.49
N THR A 177 12.31 -7.29 16.47
CA THR A 177 12.41 -6.89 17.87
C THR A 177 13.76 -6.24 18.16
N LEU A 178 13.89 -5.56 19.31
CA LEU A 178 15.16 -5.01 19.79
C LEU A 178 16.26 -6.09 19.98
N THR A 179 15.90 -7.36 20.12
CA THR A 179 16.83 -8.51 20.19
C THR A 179 17.25 -9.02 18.80
N GLY A 180 16.70 -8.46 17.72
CA GLY A 180 16.99 -8.84 16.34
C GLY A 180 16.14 -10.01 15.83
N GLU A 181 15.16 -10.47 16.61
CA GLU A 181 14.26 -11.55 16.20
C GLU A 181 13.23 -11.03 15.20
N TYR A 182 12.93 -11.84 14.19
CA TYR A 182 11.89 -11.51 13.22
C TYR A 182 10.51 -11.58 13.91
N ALA A 183 9.82 -10.45 13.96
CA ALA A 183 8.49 -10.33 14.57
C ALA A 183 7.36 -10.48 13.55
N GLY A 184 7.62 -10.25 12.27
CA GLY A 184 6.62 -10.32 11.21
C GLY A 184 6.87 -9.33 10.08
N THR A 185 5.85 -9.09 9.27
CA THR A 185 5.80 -7.99 8.31
C THR A 185 4.59 -7.12 8.59
N LEU A 186 4.69 -5.83 8.28
CA LEU A 186 3.64 -4.85 8.49
C LEU A 186 3.48 -4.01 7.23
N ARG A 187 2.26 -3.54 6.96
CA ARG A 187 2.03 -2.57 5.89
C ARG A 187 2.72 -1.26 6.21
N ASN A 188 3.41 -0.72 5.21
CA ASN A 188 4.01 0.59 5.23
C ASN A 188 3.33 1.45 4.17
N TYR A 189 2.53 2.41 4.63
CA TYR A 189 1.90 3.39 3.77
C TYR A 189 2.86 4.57 3.61
N ARG A 190 3.31 4.80 2.38
CA ARG A 190 4.29 5.84 2.06
C ARG A 190 3.68 6.83 1.09
N VAL A 191 3.87 8.12 1.33
CA VAL A 191 3.37 9.20 0.47
C VAL A 191 4.49 10.16 0.12
N LEU A 192 4.45 10.67 -1.11
CA LEU A 192 5.19 11.84 -1.53
C LEU A 192 4.23 13.02 -1.58
N VAL A 193 4.50 14.05 -0.79
CA VAL A 193 3.78 15.34 -0.81
C VAL A 193 4.70 16.36 -1.46
N SER A 194 4.22 17.04 -2.51
CA SER A 194 5.02 17.98 -3.31
C SER A 194 4.28 19.29 -3.49
N ARG A 195 4.99 20.42 -3.33
CA ARG A 195 4.49 21.75 -3.65
C ARG A 195 5.62 22.60 -4.19
N ASP A 196 5.48 23.07 -5.42
CA ASP A 196 6.55 23.75 -6.15
C ASP A 196 7.83 22.87 -6.13
N ASN A 197 8.95 23.39 -5.64
CA ASN A 197 10.22 22.66 -5.50
C ASN A 197 10.44 22.03 -4.12
N ARG A 198 9.39 21.94 -3.29
CA ARG A 198 9.46 21.35 -1.95
C ARG A 198 8.79 19.98 -1.96
N HIS A 199 9.49 19.00 -1.40
CA HIS A 199 9.02 17.62 -1.36
C HIS A 199 9.16 17.05 0.05
N ALA A 200 8.20 16.23 0.46
CA ALA A 200 8.23 15.52 1.73
C ALA A 200 7.80 14.08 1.52
N ILE A 201 8.52 13.15 2.14
CA ILE A 201 8.15 11.74 2.21
C ILE A 201 7.56 11.48 3.60
N ILE A 202 6.33 10.98 3.65
CA ILE A 202 5.70 10.55 4.90
C ILE A 202 5.52 9.04 4.86
N ASN A 203 5.94 8.36 5.92
CA ASN A 203 5.74 6.92 6.12
C ASN A 203 4.90 6.71 7.37
N VAL A 204 3.94 5.81 7.31
CA VAL A 204 3.17 5.34 8.47
C VAL A 204 3.03 3.83 8.39
N LEU A 205 3.39 3.16 9.47
CA LEU A 205 3.28 1.72 9.61
C LEU A 205 1.90 1.34 10.15
N GLY A 206 1.31 0.29 9.58
CA GLY A 206 0.09 -0.35 10.08
C GLY A 206 -1.23 0.41 9.84
N SER A 207 -1.22 1.73 9.63
CA SER A 207 -2.46 2.53 9.54
C SER A 207 -2.52 3.49 8.35
N ARG A 208 -3.39 3.19 7.38
CA ARG A 208 -3.72 4.10 6.27
C ARG A 208 -4.47 5.34 6.75
N GLU A 209 -5.41 5.16 7.67
CA GLU A 209 -6.24 6.27 8.16
C GLU A 209 -5.38 7.33 8.86
N THR A 210 -4.40 6.89 9.66
CA THR A 210 -3.45 7.80 10.32
C THR A 210 -2.60 8.55 9.29
N LEU A 211 -2.15 7.88 8.22
CA LEU A 211 -1.47 8.54 7.11
C LEU A 211 -2.35 9.61 6.47
N GLU A 212 -3.59 9.29 6.15
CA GLU A 212 -4.53 10.23 5.52
C GLU A 212 -4.80 11.44 6.42
N LYS A 213 -4.94 11.26 7.73
CA LYS A 213 -5.08 12.38 8.70
C LYS A 213 -3.85 13.30 8.72
N ILE A 214 -2.64 12.73 8.66
CA ILE A 214 -1.40 13.52 8.58
C ILE A 214 -1.37 14.29 7.26
N ILE A 215 -1.65 13.63 6.12
CA ILE A 215 -1.68 14.29 4.80
C ILE A 215 -2.70 15.43 4.78
N PHE A 216 -3.88 15.22 5.36
CA PHE A 216 -4.99 16.19 5.31
C PHE A 216 -4.66 17.52 6.00
N SER A 217 -3.83 17.45 7.03
CA SER A 217 -3.35 18.60 7.81
C SER A 217 -1.98 19.11 7.37
N PHE A 218 -1.30 18.39 6.46
CA PHE A 218 0.05 18.72 6.04
C PHE A 218 0.09 20.01 5.21
N SER A 219 1.03 20.89 5.55
CA SER A 219 1.36 22.10 4.80
C SER A 219 2.84 22.43 4.90
N PHE A 220 3.40 22.90 3.78
CA PHE A 220 4.66 23.62 3.80
C PHE A 220 4.41 25.07 4.24
N ILE A 221 5.20 25.55 5.19
CA ILE A 221 5.16 26.91 5.73
C ILE A 221 6.20 27.75 4.98
N ASN A 222 5.93 29.05 4.80
CA ASN A 222 6.85 29.98 4.16
C ASN A 222 7.73 30.70 5.18
#